data_AF-A0A8S8YRP6-F1
#
_entry.id   AF-A0A8S8YRP6-F1
#
_cell.length_a   1.000
_cell.length_b   1.000
_cell.length_c   1.000
_cell.angle_alpha   90.00
_cell.angle_beta   90.00
_cell.angle_gamma   90.00
#
_symmetry.space_group_name_H-M   'P 1'
#
loop_
_entity.id
_entity.type
_entity.pdbx_description
1 polymer ?
#
loop_
_entity_poly.entity_id
_entity_poly.type
_entity_poly.pdbx_seq_one_letter_code
_entity_poly.pdbx_strand_id
1 'polypeptide(L)'
;MIRVKSRDSDTSPVDLGSYSSRVTFMNANAAISAAMQIREELLDATVEITGAERSGLIIGDRRIFLKKDPAVGVSYLEALHKSQEDRGALVASGAYRTPPMGKMHKGAAAGLAPAYSFSAYVTEVSVDVENPGQIKVDKVWAAHDCGKALNPLAVKGQIIGSCHMGMGQVLSEEMRYGRSGNLMNPDLLDYKIPSIHEMPEVIPIIGESRTIQRVHLELKRREKALFFRFCLLFATPSTMQ
;
A
#
# COMPACT_ATOMS: atom_id res chain seq x y z
N MET A 1 13.18 17.32 -4.34
CA MET A 1 12.37 17.52 -5.56
C MET A 1 12.26 16.15 -6.22
N ILE A 2 11.06 15.60 -6.37
CA ILE A 2 10.86 14.28 -6.99
C ILE A 2 9.74 14.46 -8.02
N ARG A 3 9.98 14.04 -9.26
CA ARG A 3 8.96 13.97 -10.31
C ARG A 3 8.73 12.51 -10.64
N VAL A 4 7.48 12.06 -10.55
CA VAL A 4 7.10 10.69 -10.86
C VAL A 4 6.55 10.64 -12.27
N LYS A 5 7.15 9.81 -13.13
CA LYS A 5 6.58 9.40 -14.42
C LYS A 5 6.16 7.94 -14.27
N SER A 6 4.95 7.59 -14.72
CA SER A 6 4.40 6.25 -14.55
C SER A 6 3.46 5.89 -15.69
N ARG A 7 3.30 4.58 -15.98
CA ARG A 7 2.36 4.03 -16.97
C ARG A 7 2.65 4.46 -18.42
N ASP A 8 3.92 4.57 -18.76
CA ASP A 8 4.39 4.84 -20.11
C ASP A 8 5.26 3.66 -20.54
N SER A 9 4.81 2.88 -21.53
CA SER A 9 5.49 1.66 -21.99
C SER A 9 6.84 1.92 -22.65
N ASP A 10 7.05 3.13 -23.18
CA ASP A 10 8.25 3.47 -23.93
C ASP A 10 9.41 3.83 -22.98
N THR A 11 9.08 4.35 -21.80
CA THR A 11 10.08 4.92 -20.87
C THR A 11 10.04 4.33 -19.47
N SER A 12 8.95 3.68 -19.05
CA SER A 12 8.85 3.09 -17.71
C SER A 12 9.28 1.63 -17.74
N PRO A 13 10.07 1.15 -16.77
CA PRO A 13 10.34 -0.27 -16.61
C PRO A 13 9.06 -1.09 -16.44
N VAL A 14 9.11 -2.36 -16.86
CA VAL A 14 7.97 -3.28 -16.76
C VAL A 14 7.58 -3.49 -15.30
N ASP A 15 6.30 -3.26 -15.01
CA ASP A 15 5.63 -3.70 -13.78
C ASP A 15 4.61 -4.78 -14.14
N LEU A 16 4.53 -5.85 -13.33
CA LEU A 16 3.57 -6.94 -13.57
C LEU A 16 2.11 -6.48 -13.41
N GLY A 17 1.89 -5.33 -12.76
CA GLY A 17 0.57 -4.71 -12.62
C GLY A 17 0.18 -4.43 -11.17
N SER A 18 -0.87 -3.63 -11.04
CA SER A 18 -1.42 -3.15 -9.76
C SER A 18 -2.52 -4.06 -9.21
N TYR A 19 -2.14 -5.27 -8.77
CA TYR A 19 -3.03 -6.27 -8.17
C TYR A 19 -2.41 -6.89 -6.90
N SER A 20 -3.15 -7.70 -6.13
CA SER A 20 -2.69 -8.38 -4.91
C SER A 20 -2.00 -7.48 -3.87
N SER A 21 -2.33 -6.18 -3.92
CA SER A 21 -1.74 -5.15 -3.07
C SER A 21 -0.20 -5.14 -3.03
N ARG A 22 0.46 -5.49 -4.15
CA ARG A 22 1.92 -5.69 -4.22
C ARG A 22 2.74 -4.42 -4.43
N VAL A 23 2.12 -3.38 -4.98
CA VAL A 23 2.82 -2.19 -5.53
C VAL A 23 3.68 -1.50 -4.48
N THR A 24 3.13 -1.17 -3.31
CA THR A 24 3.87 -0.44 -2.27
C THR A 24 5.04 -1.25 -1.72
N PHE A 25 4.95 -2.58 -1.72
CA PHE A 25 6.04 -3.42 -1.25
C PHE A 25 7.10 -3.63 -2.33
N MET A 26 6.71 -4.07 -3.52
CA MET A 26 7.66 -4.44 -4.57
C MET A 26 8.27 -3.21 -5.26
N ASN A 27 7.43 -2.27 -5.71
CA ASN A 27 7.92 -1.12 -6.49
C ASN A 27 8.66 -0.14 -5.59
N ALA A 28 8.30 -0.02 -4.31
CA ALA A 28 9.08 0.81 -3.40
C ALA A 28 10.44 0.19 -3.08
N ASN A 29 10.56 -1.13 -2.89
CA ASN A 29 11.85 -1.78 -2.75
C ASN A 29 12.72 -1.64 -4.02
N ALA A 30 12.11 -1.72 -5.20
CA ALA A 30 12.80 -1.45 -6.46
C ALA A 30 13.27 0.01 -6.55
N ALA A 31 12.42 0.98 -6.19
CA ALA A 31 12.78 2.39 -6.15
C ALA A 31 13.89 2.69 -5.12
N ILE A 32 13.86 2.05 -3.96
CA ILE A 32 14.92 2.15 -2.94
C ILE A 32 16.22 1.59 -3.50
N SER A 33 16.19 0.44 -4.17
CA SER A 33 17.38 -0.14 -4.80
C SER A 33 18.02 0.83 -5.81
N ALA A 34 17.22 1.47 -6.66
CA ALA A 34 17.71 2.51 -7.58
C ALA A 34 18.26 3.73 -6.85
N ALA A 35 17.54 4.23 -5.83
CA ALA A 35 17.96 5.39 -5.06
C ALA A 35 19.25 5.13 -4.25
N MET A 36 19.47 3.90 -3.78
CA MET A 36 20.70 3.52 -3.08
C MET A 36 21.91 3.53 -4.01
N GLN A 37 21.77 3.13 -5.29
CA GLN A 37 22.87 3.24 -6.26
C GLN A 37 23.29 4.69 -6.48
N ILE A 38 22.33 5.60 -6.72
CA ILE A 38 22.59 7.04 -6.86
C ILE A 38 23.22 7.60 -5.57
N ARG A 39 22.74 7.15 -4.40
CA ARG A 39 23.31 7.53 -3.11
C ARG A 39 24.79 7.17 -3.02
N GLU A 40 25.19 5.98 -3.47
CA GLU A 40 26.58 5.56 -3.43
C GLU A 40 27.47 6.43 -4.33
N GLU A 41 27.00 6.81 -5.52
CA GLU A 41 27.75 7.71 -6.42
C GLU A 41 27.94 9.11 -5.83
N LEU A 42 26.92 9.64 -5.15
CA LEU A 42 27.01 10.93 -4.46
C LEU A 42 27.95 10.89 -3.25
N LEU A 43 28.01 9.77 -2.54
CA LEU A 43 28.96 9.57 -1.45
C LEU A 43 30.39 9.52 -1.99
N ASP A 44 30.62 8.81 -3.09
CA ASP A 44 31.93 8.76 -3.75
C ASP A 44 32.41 10.13 -4.20
N ALA A 45 31.54 10.90 -4.87
CA ALA A 45 31.84 12.28 -5.24
C ALA A 45 32.15 13.16 -4.02
N THR A 46 31.47 12.93 -2.89
CA THR A 46 31.76 13.68 -1.65
C THR A 46 33.13 13.33 -1.07
N VAL A 47 33.50 12.04 -1.08
CA VAL A 47 34.83 11.59 -0.64
C VAL A 47 35.92 12.24 -1.48
N GLU A 48 35.73 12.36 -2.80
CA GLU A 48 36.67 13.03 -3.70
C GLU A 48 36.83 14.53 -3.39
N ILE A 49 35.75 15.22 -2.99
CA ILE A 49 35.81 16.65 -2.65
C ILE A 49 36.44 16.88 -1.27
N THR A 50 36.02 16.12 -0.26
CA THR A 50 36.35 16.43 1.14
C THR A 50 37.50 15.59 1.70
N GLY A 51 37.89 14.51 1.03
CA GLY A 51 38.86 13.52 1.54
C GLY A 51 38.37 12.76 2.79
N ALA A 52 37.08 12.85 3.13
CA ALA A 52 36.54 12.26 4.35
C ALA A 52 36.32 10.75 4.22
N GLU A 53 36.28 10.04 5.34
CA GLU A 53 36.01 8.60 5.35
C GLU A 53 34.57 8.28 4.92
N ARG A 54 34.40 7.46 3.88
CA ARG A 54 33.10 7.07 3.32
C ARG A 54 32.12 6.55 4.37
N SER A 55 32.58 5.71 5.30
CA SER A 55 31.74 5.06 6.32
C SER A 55 31.08 6.06 7.28
N GLY A 56 31.69 7.23 7.46
CA GLY A 56 31.20 8.27 8.36
C GLY A 56 30.24 9.26 7.71
N LEU A 57 30.10 9.22 6.38
CA LEU A 57 29.26 10.17 5.64
C LEU A 57 27.78 9.79 5.74
N ILE A 58 26.95 10.81 5.98
CA ILE A 58 25.50 10.71 6.00
C ILE A 58 24.90 11.77 5.06
N ILE A 59 23.71 11.46 4.53
CA ILE A 59 22.94 12.38 3.69
C ILE A 59 21.73 12.86 4.49
N GLY A 60 21.58 14.18 4.61
CA GLY A 60 20.48 14.81 5.34
C GLY A 60 20.39 16.29 4.97
N ASP A 61 19.17 16.84 4.98
CA ASP A 61 18.92 18.27 4.78
C ASP A 61 19.60 18.87 3.53
N ARG A 62 19.57 18.11 2.42
CA ARG A 62 20.21 18.46 1.14
C ARG A 62 21.73 18.67 1.24
N ARG A 63 22.38 18.00 2.19
CA ARG A 63 23.84 17.98 2.36
C ARG A 63 24.33 16.54 2.51
N ILE A 64 25.62 16.35 2.25
CA ILE A 64 26.35 15.12 2.50
C ILE A 64 27.53 15.50 3.40
N PHE A 65 27.56 14.98 4.62
CA PHE A 65 28.52 15.42 5.63
C PHE A 65 28.92 14.30 6.57
N LEU A 66 30.05 14.47 7.24
CA LEU A 66 30.57 13.51 8.20
C LEU A 66 29.73 13.57 9.49
N LYS A 67 29.22 12.41 9.93
CA LYS A 67 28.36 12.33 11.13
C LYS A 67 29.05 12.85 12.39
N LYS A 68 30.36 12.64 12.52
CA LYS A 68 31.17 13.09 13.66
C LYS A 68 31.48 14.58 13.62
N ASP A 69 31.57 15.15 12.43
CA ASP A 69 31.86 16.57 12.22
C ASP A 69 31.06 17.12 11.02
N PRO A 70 29.84 17.65 11.26
CA PRO A 70 28.98 18.19 10.21
C PRO A 70 29.52 19.41 9.47
N ALA A 71 30.63 20.02 9.94
CA ALA A 71 31.33 21.06 9.19
C ALA A 71 32.03 20.48 7.95
N VAL A 72 32.49 19.23 8.03
CA VAL A 72 33.12 18.52 6.92
C VAL A 72 32.03 17.87 6.06
N GLY A 73 31.69 18.54 4.97
CA GLY A 73 30.69 18.07 4.01
C GLY A 73 30.38 19.11 2.95
N VAL A 74 29.58 18.70 1.98
CA VAL A 74 29.17 19.52 0.84
C VAL A 74 27.65 19.55 0.71
N SER A 75 27.14 20.49 -0.07
CA SER A 75 25.74 20.46 -0.49
C SER A 75 25.48 19.30 -1.44
N TYR A 76 24.23 18.84 -1.48
CA TYR A 76 23.77 17.83 -2.43
C TYR A 76 24.06 18.21 -3.89
N LEU A 77 23.96 19.51 -4.23
CA LEU A 77 24.21 20.00 -5.58
C LEU A 77 25.70 19.97 -5.94
N GLU A 78 26.59 20.28 -4.99
CA GLU A 78 28.03 20.17 -5.21
C GLU A 78 28.45 18.71 -5.44
N ALA A 79 27.97 17.79 -4.62
CA ALA A 79 28.21 16.36 -4.82
C ALA A 79 27.63 15.86 -6.15
N LEU A 80 26.44 16.34 -6.53
CA LEU A 80 25.81 16.01 -7.80
C LEU A 80 26.65 16.52 -8.98
N HIS A 81 27.04 17.79 -8.99
CA HIS A 81 27.88 18.34 -10.07
C HIS A 81 29.19 17.56 -10.19
N LYS A 82 29.85 17.28 -9.06
CA LYS A 82 31.09 16.51 -9.04
C LYS A 82 30.89 15.10 -9.62
N SER A 83 29.81 14.42 -9.25
CA SER A 83 29.50 13.09 -9.78
C SER A 83 29.24 13.07 -11.30
N GLN A 84 28.88 14.21 -11.88
CA GLN A 84 28.53 14.34 -13.30
C GLN A 84 29.71 14.77 -14.19
N GLU A 85 30.79 15.34 -13.63
CA GLU A 85 31.92 15.89 -14.38
C GLU A 85 32.51 14.91 -15.40
N ASP A 86 32.75 13.66 -14.98
CA ASP A 86 33.40 12.64 -15.83
C ASP A 86 32.41 11.61 -16.39
N ARG A 87 31.20 11.53 -15.84
CA ARG A 87 30.25 10.41 -16.10
C ARG A 87 28.93 10.84 -16.75
N GLY A 88 28.65 12.15 -16.79
CA GLY A 88 27.37 12.66 -17.28
C GLY A 88 26.22 12.38 -16.30
N ALA A 89 25.00 12.19 -16.82
CA ALA A 89 23.81 12.08 -15.99
C ALA A 89 23.81 10.82 -15.11
N LEU A 90 23.43 10.96 -13.83
CA LEU A 90 23.23 9.83 -12.93
C LEU A 90 21.97 9.06 -13.32
N VAL A 91 22.14 7.79 -13.72
CA VAL A 91 21.06 6.90 -14.11
C VAL A 91 21.21 5.59 -13.35
N ALA A 92 20.20 5.24 -12.56
CA ALA A 92 20.16 3.97 -11.84
C ALA A 92 18.88 3.20 -12.14
N SER A 93 18.99 1.88 -12.14
CA SER A 93 17.86 0.96 -12.28
C SER A 93 17.83 0.01 -11.10
N GLY A 94 16.64 -0.15 -10.51
CA GLY A 94 16.41 -0.98 -9.35
C GLY A 94 15.34 -2.01 -9.63
N ALA A 95 15.51 -3.20 -9.08
CA ALA A 95 14.55 -4.28 -9.15
C ALA A 95 14.39 -4.92 -7.77
N TYR A 96 13.21 -5.49 -7.52
CA TYR A 96 12.95 -6.32 -6.35
C TYR A 96 12.34 -7.64 -6.81
N ARG A 97 12.95 -8.74 -6.38
CA ARG A 97 12.43 -10.09 -6.59
C ARG A 97 12.24 -10.74 -5.24
N THR A 98 11.02 -11.21 -5.00
CA THR A 98 10.74 -12.03 -3.83
C THR A 98 11.61 -13.29 -3.87
N PRO A 99 12.30 -13.64 -2.77
CA PRO A 99 13.03 -14.91 -2.68
C PRO A 99 12.12 -16.10 -3.01
N PRO A 100 12.66 -17.22 -3.49
CA PRO A 100 11.85 -18.42 -3.70
C PRO A 100 11.21 -18.86 -2.38
N MET A 101 9.89 -19.06 -2.39
CA MET A 101 9.08 -19.46 -1.23
C MET A 101 8.10 -20.57 -1.64
N GLY A 102 7.78 -21.47 -0.70
CA GLY A 102 6.78 -22.53 -0.89
C GLY A 102 7.31 -23.85 -1.45
N LYS A 103 6.42 -24.84 -1.58
CA LYS A 103 6.71 -26.19 -2.11
C LYS A 103 6.48 -26.24 -3.62
N MET A 104 7.15 -27.16 -4.33
CA MET A 104 6.95 -27.38 -5.77
C MET A 104 5.76 -28.31 -6.04
N HIS A 105 4.53 -27.86 -5.81
CA HIS A 105 3.34 -28.53 -6.34
C HIS A 105 2.40 -27.54 -7.02
N LYS A 106 1.58 -28.03 -7.96
CA LYS A 106 0.61 -27.21 -8.68
C LYS A 106 -0.32 -26.51 -7.68
N GLY A 107 -0.47 -25.19 -7.81
CA GLY A 107 -1.29 -24.37 -6.90
C GLY A 107 -0.60 -23.91 -5.61
N ALA A 108 0.61 -24.41 -5.27
CA ALA A 108 1.31 -24.02 -4.04
C ALA A 108 1.64 -22.52 -3.94
N ALA A 109 1.73 -21.84 -5.09
CA ALA A 109 2.03 -20.41 -5.16
C ALA A 109 0.83 -19.52 -4.80
N ALA A 110 -0.40 -20.03 -4.85
CA ALA A 110 -1.59 -19.26 -4.53
C ALA A 110 -1.63 -18.95 -3.02
N GLY A 111 -1.75 -17.67 -2.67
CA GLY A 111 -1.75 -17.20 -1.29
C GLY A 111 -0.36 -16.96 -0.68
N LEU A 112 0.73 -17.36 -1.33
CA LEU A 112 2.08 -17.06 -0.84
C LEU A 112 2.41 -15.58 -1.01
N ALA A 113 2.85 -14.96 0.08
CA ALA A 113 3.31 -13.58 0.10
C ALA A 113 4.58 -13.44 0.95
N PRO A 114 5.50 -12.53 0.59
CA PRO A 114 6.70 -12.26 1.40
C PRO A 114 6.35 -11.66 2.77
N ALA A 115 5.17 -11.06 2.87
CA ALA A 115 4.63 -10.52 4.09
C ALA A 115 3.09 -10.48 4.02
N TYR A 116 2.47 -10.57 5.20
CA TYR A 116 1.03 -10.57 5.39
C TYR A 116 0.64 -9.36 6.24
N SER A 117 -0.49 -8.75 5.91
CA SER A 117 -1.11 -7.70 6.73
C SER A 117 -2.31 -8.29 7.45
N PHE A 118 -2.55 -7.85 8.67
CA PHE A 118 -3.69 -8.29 9.47
C PHE A 118 -4.70 -7.15 9.63
N SER A 119 -5.95 -7.49 9.91
CA SER A 119 -7.00 -6.51 10.17
C SER A 119 -8.04 -7.10 11.11
N ALA A 120 -8.61 -6.25 11.96
CA ALA A 120 -9.72 -6.57 12.83
C ALA A 120 -10.80 -5.50 12.67
N TYR A 121 -12.05 -5.94 12.63
CA TYR A 121 -13.21 -5.06 12.51
C TYR A 121 -14.17 -5.35 13.66
N VAL A 122 -14.74 -4.30 14.22
CA VAL A 122 -15.88 -4.35 15.13
C VAL A 122 -16.93 -3.42 14.56
N THR A 123 -18.16 -3.91 14.46
CA THR A 123 -19.25 -3.17 13.83
C THR A 123 -20.45 -3.15 14.77
N GLU A 124 -21.00 -1.96 14.97
CA GLU A 124 -22.26 -1.73 15.66
C GLU A 124 -23.37 -1.60 14.62
N VAL A 125 -24.44 -2.39 14.81
CA VAL A 125 -25.57 -2.44 13.88
C VAL A 125 -26.89 -2.32 14.65
N SER A 126 -27.82 -1.59 14.06
CA SER A 126 -29.22 -1.56 14.47
C SER A 126 -30.05 -2.35 13.46
N VAL A 127 -30.95 -3.21 13.98
CA VAL A 127 -31.87 -4.02 13.17
C VAL A 127 -33.29 -3.65 13.54
N ASP A 128 -34.10 -3.30 12.54
CA ASP A 128 -35.54 -3.11 12.74
C ASP A 128 -36.21 -4.49 12.92
N VAL A 129 -36.80 -4.70 14.10
CA VAL A 129 -37.50 -5.95 14.45
C VAL A 129 -38.85 -6.09 13.75
N GLU A 130 -39.49 -4.98 13.35
CA GLU A 130 -40.74 -4.97 12.61
C GLU A 130 -40.49 -5.12 11.11
N ASN A 131 -39.35 -4.61 10.61
CA ASN A 131 -38.89 -4.79 9.23
C ASN A 131 -37.49 -5.46 9.17
N PRO A 132 -37.42 -6.80 9.28
CA PRO A 132 -36.16 -7.55 9.38
C PRO A 132 -35.14 -7.31 8.25
N GLY A 133 -35.57 -6.75 7.11
CA GLY A 133 -34.72 -6.45 5.97
C GLY A 133 -33.96 -5.12 6.03
N GLN A 134 -34.22 -4.26 7.03
CA GLN A 134 -33.53 -2.97 7.15
C GLN A 134 -32.47 -3.03 8.25
N ILE A 135 -31.22 -3.16 7.81
CA ILE A 135 -30.04 -3.17 8.69
C ILE A 135 -29.34 -1.82 8.54
N LYS A 136 -29.13 -1.13 9.65
CA LYS A 136 -28.35 0.10 9.69
C LYS A 136 -27.01 -0.19 10.35
N VAL A 137 -25.92 0.13 9.67
CA VAL A 137 -24.59 0.15 10.29
C VAL A 137 -24.41 1.51 10.95
N ASP A 138 -24.25 1.53 12.26
CA ASP A 138 -24.12 2.79 13.01
C ASP A 138 -22.66 3.22 13.09
N LYS A 139 -21.78 2.26 13.40
CA LYS A 139 -20.36 2.56 13.68
C LYS A 139 -19.44 1.39 13.37
N VAL A 140 -18.25 1.69 12.86
CA VAL A 140 -17.23 0.69 12.53
C VAL A 140 -15.89 1.09 13.14
N TRP A 141 -15.29 0.21 13.94
CA TRP A 141 -13.89 0.30 14.33
C TRP A 141 -13.07 -0.65 13.46
N ALA A 142 -12.15 -0.09 12.67
CA ALA A 142 -11.37 -0.83 11.69
C ALA A 142 -9.88 -0.72 12.00
N ALA A 143 -9.33 -1.75 12.65
CA ALA A 143 -7.90 -1.84 12.91
C ALA A 143 -7.19 -2.57 11.77
N HIS A 144 -6.13 -1.98 11.26
CA HIS A 144 -5.35 -2.56 10.16
C HIS A 144 -3.86 -2.48 10.46
N ASP A 145 -3.21 -3.64 10.57
CA ASP A 145 -1.76 -3.73 10.63
C ASP A 145 -1.19 -3.66 9.20
N CYS A 146 -0.52 -2.55 8.91
CA CYS A 146 0.10 -2.29 7.62
C CYS A 146 1.62 -2.20 7.68
N GLY A 147 2.26 -2.70 8.73
CA GLY A 147 3.70 -2.53 8.92
C GLY A 147 4.03 -1.07 9.21
N LYS A 148 4.67 -0.34 8.29
CA LYS A 148 4.88 1.11 8.46
C LYS A 148 3.93 1.91 7.56
N ALA A 149 3.18 2.83 8.14
CA ALA A 149 2.38 3.76 7.36
C ALA A 149 3.28 4.80 6.69
N LEU A 150 3.44 4.72 5.37
CA LEU A 150 4.20 5.71 4.59
C LEU A 150 3.44 7.02 4.48
N ASN A 151 2.13 6.92 4.26
CA ASN A 151 1.23 8.05 4.26
C ASN A 151 0.00 7.72 5.14
N PRO A 152 0.02 8.09 6.44
CA PRO A 152 -1.07 7.88 7.40
C PRO A 152 -2.46 8.26 6.88
N LEU A 153 -2.57 9.36 6.13
CA LEU A 153 -3.83 9.84 5.57
C LEU A 153 -4.36 8.90 4.49
N ALA A 154 -3.49 8.47 3.56
CA ALA A 154 -3.86 7.52 2.52
C ALA A 154 -4.27 6.16 3.11
N VAL A 155 -3.64 5.73 4.22
CA VAL A 155 -4.03 4.51 4.94
C VAL A 155 -5.47 4.59 5.40
N LYS A 156 -5.81 5.68 6.10
CA LYS A 156 -7.16 5.88 6.64
C LYS A 156 -8.19 5.88 5.52
N GLY A 157 -7.91 6.57 4.41
CA GLY A 157 -8.78 6.56 3.23
C GLY A 157 -8.98 5.16 2.64
N GLN A 158 -7.94 4.33 2.57
CA GLN A 158 -8.08 2.94 2.11
C GLN A 158 -8.89 2.07 3.07
N ILE A 159 -8.72 2.25 4.39
CA ILE A 159 -9.52 1.53 5.39
C ILE A 159 -11.00 1.89 5.23
N ILE A 160 -11.32 3.18 5.16
CA ILE A 160 -12.70 3.67 4.98
C ILE A 160 -13.30 3.13 3.68
N GLY A 161 -12.56 3.21 2.57
CA GLY A 161 -13.02 2.68 1.28
C GLY A 161 -13.23 1.16 1.30
N SER A 162 -12.43 0.42 2.07
CA SER A 162 -12.63 -1.03 2.22
C SER A 162 -13.88 -1.37 3.03
N CYS A 163 -14.23 -0.56 4.03
CA CYS A 163 -15.50 -0.68 4.77
C CYS A 163 -16.70 -0.37 3.86
N HIS A 164 -16.62 0.69 3.03
CA HIS A 164 -17.66 1.03 2.06
C HIS A 164 -17.94 -0.15 1.10
N MET A 165 -16.91 -0.68 0.45
CA MET A 165 -17.07 -1.82 -0.47
C MET A 165 -17.56 -3.09 0.25
N GLY A 166 -17.04 -3.37 1.45
CA GLY A 166 -17.46 -4.54 2.21
C GLY A 166 -18.92 -4.46 2.66
N MET A 167 -19.39 -3.26 3.01
CA MET A 167 -20.77 -2.98 3.39
C MET A 167 -21.72 -3.16 2.20
N GLY A 168 -21.37 -2.61 1.04
CA GLY A 168 -22.14 -2.79 -0.19
C GLY A 168 -22.31 -4.26 -0.54
N GLN A 169 -21.21 -5.02 -0.53
CA GLN A 169 -21.24 -6.45 -0.82
C GLN A 169 -22.16 -7.27 0.10
N VAL A 170 -22.36 -6.86 1.35
CA VAL A 170 -23.21 -7.60 2.30
C VAL A 170 -24.66 -7.15 2.23
N LEU A 171 -24.91 -5.85 2.10
CA LEU A 171 -26.24 -5.29 2.34
C LEU A 171 -27.04 -5.05 1.06
N SER A 172 -26.38 -4.76 -0.07
CA SER A 172 -27.08 -4.15 -1.21
C SER A 172 -26.62 -4.60 -2.59
N GLU A 173 -25.36 -4.99 -2.75
CA GLU A 173 -24.78 -5.37 -4.03
C GLU A 173 -25.10 -6.83 -4.39
N GLU A 174 -25.95 -7.02 -5.40
CA GLU A 174 -26.30 -8.33 -5.96
C GLU A 174 -26.27 -8.25 -7.49
N MET A 175 -25.60 -9.18 -8.17
CA MET A 175 -25.71 -9.33 -9.62
C MET A 175 -26.81 -10.32 -9.96
N ARG A 176 -27.86 -9.86 -10.63
CA ARG A 176 -29.06 -10.66 -10.91
C ARG A 176 -29.04 -11.16 -12.34
N TYR A 177 -29.07 -12.47 -12.55
CA TYR A 177 -29.05 -13.06 -13.88
C TYR A 177 -30.42 -13.64 -14.26
N GLY A 178 -30.89 -13.31 -15.45
CA GLY A 178 -32.12 -13.88 -16.01
C GLY A 178 -31.93 -15.32 -16.48
N ARG A 179 -33.03 -16.00 -16.81
CA ARG A 179 -33.00 -17.41 -17.28
C ARG A 179 -32.17 -17.62 -18.55
N SER A 180 -32.03 -16.60 -19.38
CA SER A 180 -31.22 -16.58 -20.60
C SER A 180 -29.75 -16.17 -20.35
N GLY A 181 -29.34 -15.97 -19.08
CA GLY A 181 -27.97 -15.66 -18.70
C GLY A 181 -27.56 -14.18 -18.80
N ASN A 182 -28.47 -13.31 -19.23
CA ASN A 182 -28.25 -11.85 -19.25
C ASN A 182 -28.31 -11.24 -17.85
N LEU A 183 -27.43 -10.28 -17.59
CA LEU A 183 -27.42 -9.46 -16.38
C LEU A 183 -28.64 -8.53 -16.42
N MET A 184 -29.48 -8.59 -15.38
CA MET A 184 -30.74 -7.87 -15.29
C MET A 184 -30.57 -6.46 -14.72
N ASN A 185 -29.50 -6.21 -13.97
CA ASN A 185 -29.19 -4.92 -13.34
C ASN A 185 -27.77 -4.43 -13.70
N PRO A 186 -27.49 -4.12 -14.98
CA PRO A 186 -26.17 -3.67 -15.43
C PRO A 186 -25.87 -2.18 -15.11
N ASP A 187 -26.82 -1.45 -14.54
CA ASP A 187 -26.71 -0.04 -14.19
C ASP A 187 -26.53 0.19 -12.68
N LEU A 188 -26.11 1.40 -12.32
CA LEU A 188 -25.86 1.81 -10.93
C LEU A 188 -27.14 2.19 -10.16
N LEU A 189 -28.30 2.21 -10.82
CA LEU A 189 -29.57 2.41 -10.15
C LEU A 189 -30.03 1.09 -9.54
N ASP A 190 -29.99 -0.01 -10.27
CA ASP A 190 -30.45 -1.32 -9.82
C ASP A 190 -29.34 -2.17 -9.19
N TYR A 191 -28.06 -1.90 -9.49
CA TYR A 191 -26.93 -2.40 -8.69
C TYR A 191 -26.63 -1.40 -7.57
N LYS A 192 -27.21 -1.63 -6.39
CA LYS A 192 -27.20 -0.68 -5.27
C LYS A 192 -25.85 -0.66 -4.56
N ILE A 193 -25.01 0.31 -4.90
CA ILE A 193 -23.80 0.65 -4.13
C ILE A 193 -24.21 1.59 -2.99
N PRO A 194 -23.64 1.46 -1.78
CA PRO A 194 -23.97 2.35 -0.67
C PRO A 194 -23.70 3.82 -0.99
N SER A 195 -24.68 4.65 -0.67
CA SER A 195 -24.60 6.11 -0.77
C SER A 195 -23.88 6.73 0.43
N ILE A 196 -23.60 8.04 0.34
CA ILE A 196 -22.97 8.78 1.43
C ILE A 196 -23.82 8.82 2.71
N HIS A 197 -25.15 8.72 2.59
CA HIS A 197 -26.06 8.77 3.74
C HIS A 197 -26.11 7.45 4.51
N GLU A 198 -25.76 6.35 3.85
CA GLU A 198 -25.73 5.02 4.44
C GLU A 198 -24.36 4.69 5.05
N MET A 199 -23.36 5.56 4.83
CA MET A 199 -22.03 5.36 5.38
C MET A 199 -22.02 5.58 6.91
N PRO A 200 -21.55 4.58 7.68
CA PRO A 200 -21.40 4.73 9.12
C PRO A 200 -20.22 5.64 9.48
N GLU A 201 -20.16 6.04 10.74
CA GLU A 201 -18.92 6.58 11.29
C GLU A 201 -17.86 5.46 11.31
N VAL A 202 -16.80 5.62 10.51
CA VAL A 202 -15.67 4.69 10.48
C VAL A 202 -14.50 5.27 11.27
N ILE A 203 -14.05 4.54 12.29
CA ILE A 203 -12.86 4.84 13.08
C ILE A 203 -11.69 3.97 12.58
N PRO A 204 -10.80 4.51 11.72
CA PRO A 204 -9.63 3.78 11.25
C PRO A 204 -8.51 3.80 12.28
N ILE A 205 -8.07 2.60 12.68
CA ILE A 205 -6.95 2.39 13.61
C ILE A 205 -5.79 1.78 12.83
N ILE A 206 -4.64 2.45 12.83
CA ILE A 206 -3.44 1.97 12.15
C ILE A 206 -2.61 1.19 13.16
N GLY A 207 -2.47 -0.12 12.93
CA GLY A 207 -1.47 -0.94 13.58
C GLY A 207 -0.15 -0.88 12.82
N GLU A 208 0.96 -0.78 13.56
CA GLU A 208 2.30 -0.84 12.98
C GLU A 208 3.11 -1.99 13.57
N SER A 209 3.18 -3.13 12.88
CA SER A 209 4.09 -4.22 13.23
C SER A 209 5.49 -4.02 12.66
N ARG A 210 6.52 -4.39 13.44
CA ARG A 210 7.91 -4.47 12.95
C ARG A 210 8.08 -5.73 12.11
N THR A 211 7.90 -5.63 10.80
CA THR A 211 8.17 -6.75 9.89
C THR A 211 9.68 -6.94 9.70
N ILE A 212 10.15 -8.18 9.67
CA ILE A 212 11.58 -8.58 9.72
C ILE A 212 12.35 -8.27 8.42
N GLN A 213 11.68 -8.03 7.29
CA GLN A 213 12.38 -7.66 6.05
C GLN A 213 12.82 -6.19 6.10
N ARG A 214 14.08 -5.94 5.74
CA ARG A 214 14.92 -4.73 5.92
C ARG A 214 14.32 -3.37 5.56
N VAL A 215 13.08 -3.30 5.06
CA VAL A 215 12.43 -2.05 4.69
C VAL A 215 11.03 -2.00 5.30
N HIS A 216 10.86 -1.01 6.16
CA HIS A 216 9.61 -0.62 6.82
C HIS A 216 8.65 -0.04 5.78
N LEU A 217 8.06 -0.91 4.98
CA LEU A 217 7.09 -0.54 3.95
C LEU A 217 5.70 -1.04 4.29
N GLU A 218 4.76 -0.24 3.80
CA GLU A 218 3.34 -0.43 3.87
C GLU A 218 2.89 -1.79 3.31
N LEU A 219 2.26 -2.60 4.16
CA LEU A 219 1.74 -3.91 3.81
C LEU A 219 0.33 -3.86 3.22
N LYS A 220 0.06 -4.88 2.39
CA LYS A 220 -1.13 -5.13 1.54
C LYS A 220 -2.45 -4.53 2.05
N ARG A 221 -3.11 -3.66 1.25
CA ARG A 221 -4.32 -2.91 1.65
C ARG A 221 -5.61 -3.16 0.85
N ARG A 222 -5.54 -3.58 -0.42
CA ARG A 222 -6.66 -3.43 -1.38
C ARG A 222 -7.69 -4.56 -1.38
N GLU A 223 -7.41 -5.74 -0.84
CA GLU A 223 -8.28 -6.93 -0.99
C GLU A 223 -9.10 -7.27 0.26
N LYS A 224 -9.31 -6.32 1.18
CA LYS A 224 -9.86 -6.62 2.53
C LYS A 224 -11.32 -6.28 2.77
N ALA A 225 -12.06 -5.85 1.75
CA ALA A 225 -13.53 -5.76 1.82
C ALA A 225 -14.16 -7.11 2.27
N LEU A 226 -13.53 -8.24 1.88
CA LEU A 226 -13.92 -9.57 2.32
C LEU A 226 -13.88 -9.78 3.85
N PHE A 227 -12.94 -9.17 4.57
CA PHE A 227 -12.84 -9.37 6.03
C PHE A 227 -13.90 -8.57 6.78
N PHE A 228 -14.25 -7.38 6.27
CA PHE A 228 -15.37 -6.61 6.81
C PHE A 228 -16.70 -7.38 6.61
N ARG A 229 -16.88 -8.02 5.44
CA ARG A 229 -18.04 -8.87 5.16
C ARG A 229 -18.28 -9.94 6.22
N PHE A 230 -17.24 -10.65 6.66
CA PHE A 230 -17.38 -11.64 7.73
C PHE A 230 -17.84 -11.02 9.04
N CYS A 231 -17.27 -9.87 9.43
CA CYS A 231 -17.68 -9.17 10.66
C CYS A 231 -19.17 -8.79 10.63
N LEU A 232 -19.66 -8.24 9.51
CA LEU A 232 -21.05 -7.83 9.40
C LEU A 232 -22.03 -9.01 9.41
N LEU A 233 -21.66 -10.14 8.77
CA LEU A 233 -22.46 -11.37 8.79
C LEU A 233 -22.59 -11.99 10.19
N PHE A 234 -21.59 -11.83 11.07
CA PHE A 234 -21.66 -12.28 12.47
C PHE A 234 -22.43 -11.31 13.37
N ALA A 235 -22.52 -10.03 12.99
CA ALA A 235 -23.27 -9.02 13.74
C ALA A 235 -24.79 -9.12 13.51
N THR A 236 -25.22 -9.76 12.41
CA THR A 236 -26.62 -9.99 12.08
C THR A 236 -27.12 -11.34 12.62
N PRO A 237 -28.33 -11.43 13.21
CA PRO A 237 -28.86 -12.68 13.75
C PRO A 237 -28.98 -13.80 12.70
N SER A 238 -28.64 -15.04 13.09
CA SER A 238 -28.62 -16.22 12.22
C SER A 238 -29.99 -16.67 11.68
N THR A 239 -31.09 -16.06 12.13
CA THR A 239 -32.46 -16.33 11.65
C THR A 239 -32.82 -15.63 10.34
N MET A 240 -31.87 -14.93 9.71
CA MET A 240 -32.11 -14.11 8.51
C MET A 240 -31.31 -14.51 7.25
N GLN A 241 -30.55 -15.62 7.30
CA GLN A 241 -29.89 -16.19 6.10
C GLN A 241 -30.78 -17.19 5.36
#